data_AF-A0A966W1P5-F1
#
_entry.id   AF-A0A966W1P5-F1
#
_cell.length_a   1.000
_cell.length_b   1.000
_cell.length_c   1.000
_cell.angle_alpha   90.00
_cell.angle_beta   90.00
_cell.angle_gamma   90.00
#
_symmetry.space_group_name_H-M   'P 1'
#
loop_
_entity.id
_entity.type
_entity.pdbx_description
1 polymer ?
#
loop_
_entity_poly.entity_id
_entity_poly.type
_entity_poly.pdbx_seq_one_letter_code
_entity_poly.pdbx_strand_id
1 'polypeptide(L)'
;MADQIPHAVLSGVLEDRIDGRRVVAAVFLTFEFDPGFFEQEILPVILDVPVSHARGLRLVQLEDALRSCGGRIAVYYDADRLVAGDAGSSHLDIERVPVRHKQGYVFHPKNVLLLLEKENASGESSRSLLVGALSANLTRAGWWENIEAAHFEEVEEGESTRLKDDLQDLLRKFKSHRPDHLFEAVTGSKGELPNHHHPPTMKILAVIRISNDLDWLAERCAE
;
A
#
# COMPACT_ATOMS: atom_id res chain seq x y z
N MET A 1 -7.27 37.28 7.09
CA MET A 1 -7.76 36.14 7.88
C MET A 1 -6.72 35.06 7.70
N ALA A 2 -5.99 34.72 8.77
CA ALA A 2 -5.08 33.57 8.70
C ALA A 2 -5.99 32.33 8.67
N ASP A 3 -6.10 31.69 7.51
CA ASP A 3 -6.70 30.36 7.42
C ASP A 3 -5.96 29.47 8.43
N GLN A 4 -6.70 28.88 9.36
CA GLN A 4 -6.14 27.89 10.27
C GLN A 4 -5.68 26.71 9.40
N ILE A 5 -4.37 26.46 9.40
CA ILE A 5 -3.81 25.27 8.77
C ILE A 5 -4.41 24.07 9.51
N PRO A 6 -5.14 23.16 8.83
CA PRO A 6 -5.74 22.02 9.50
C PRO A 6 -4.66 21.12 10.10
N HIS A 7 -4.84 20.74 11.36
CA HIS A 7 -3.96 19.84 12.09
C HIS A 7 -4.74 18.57 12.45
N ALA A 8 -4.17 17.42 12.11
CA ALA A 8 -4.73 16.11 12.42
C ALA A 8 -3.63 15.06 12.50
N VAL A 9 -3.90 13.98 13.23
CA VAL A 9 -3.03 12.79 13.24
C VAL A 9 -3.23 12.03 11.92
N LEU A 10 -2.16 11.63 11.25
CA LEU A 10 -2.24 11.03 9.91
C LEU A 10 -3.06 9.73 9.88
N SER A 11 -3.06 8.96 10.97
CA SER A 11 -3.91 7.76 11.09
C SER A 11 -5.40 8.10 11.00
N GLY A 12 -5.85 9.16 11.68
CA GLY A 12 -7.25 9.61 11.62
C GLY A 12 -7.60 10.19 10.26
N VAL A 13 -6.69 10.94 9.63
CA VAL A 13 -6.88 11.39 8.25
C VAL A 13 -7.04 10.21 7.29
N LEU A 14 -6.22 9.17 7.45
CA LEU A 14 -6.31 7.98 6.61
C LEU A 14 -7.64 7.23 6.85
N GLU A 15 -8.04 7.07 8.11
CA GLU A 15 -9.31 6.45 8.51
C GLU A 15 -10.51 7.18 7.88
N ASP A 16 -10.55 8.51 8.02
CA ASP A 16 -11.59 9.36 7.42
C ASP A 16 -11.62 9.23 5.88
N ARG A 17 -10.46 9.05 5.24
CA ARG A 17 -10.37 8.83 3.79
C ARG A 17 -10.75 7.41 3.39
N ILE A 18 -10.60 6.41 4.25
CA ILE A 18 -11.09 5.05 3.97
C ILE A 18 -12.61 5.03 4.11
N ASP A 19 -13.20 5.77 5.05
CA ASP A 19 -14.65 5.95 5.22
C ASP A 19 -15.41 4.61 5.31
N GLY A 20 -14.88 3.67 6.10
CA GLY A 20 -15.44 2.32 6.29
C GLY A 20 -15.47 1.44 5.04
N ARG A 21 -14.79 1.85 3.96
CA ARG A 21 -14.68 1.04 2.74
C ARG A 21 -13.66 -0.06 2.92
N ARG A 22 -13.91 -1.20 2.27
CA ARG A 22 -13.02 -2.34 2.36
C ARG A 22 -11.73 -2.08 1.60
N VAL A 23 -10.58 -2.22 2.26
CA VAL A 23 -9.29 -2.19 1.58
C VAL A 23 -9.03 -3.56 0.94
N VAL A 24 -8.85 -3.58 -0.38
CA VAL A 24 -8.60 -4.79 -1.17
C VAL A 24 -7.10 -5.05 -1.31
N ALA A 25 -6.32 -4.01 -1.52
CA ALA A 25 -4.87 -4.06 -1.65
C ALA A 25 -4.25 -2.75 -1.15
N ALA A 26 -3.03 -2.82 -0.63
CA ALA A 26 -2.33 -1.66 -0.12
C ALA A 26 -0.84 -1.72 -0.46
N VAL A 27 -0.30 -0.63 -0.99
CA VAL A 27 1.14 -0.45 -1.19
C VAL A 27 1.59 0.78 -0.42
N PHE A 28 2.57 0.58 0.46
CA PHE A 28 3.23 1.63 1.19
C PHE A 28 4.66 1.76 0.68
N LEU A 29 5.09 3.00 0.49
CA LEU A 29 6.47 3.34 0.24
C LEU A 29 6.93 4.22 1.39
N THR A 30 8.11 3.95 1.94
CA THR A 30 8.67 4.77 3.00
C THR A 30 10.20 4.76 2.97
N PHE A 31 10.84 5.72 3.65
CA PHE A 31 12.29 5.66 3.83
C PHE A 31 12.62 4.83 5.07
N GLU A 32 12.22 5.33 6.24
CA GLU A 32 12.36 4.62 7.51
C GLU A 32 11.11 3.81 7.81
N PHE A 33 11.30 2.57 8.22
CA PHE A 33 10.21 1.65 8.48
C PHE A 33 10.33 1.04 9.88
N ASP A 34 9.31 1.27 10.69
CA ASP A 34 9.08 0.57 11.95
C ASP A 34 7.97 -0.48 11.74
N PRO A 35 8.32 -1.78 11.62
CA PRO A 35 7.32 -2.81 11.36
C PRO A 35 6.37 -3.02 12.54
N GLY A 36 6.84 -2.82 13.78
CA GLY A 36 6.00 -2.94 14.97
C GLY A 36 4.94 -1.85 14.99
N PHE A 37 5.33 -0.61 14.72
CA PHE A 37 4.37 0.50 14.60
C PHE A 37 3.35 0.24 13.49
N PHE A 38 3.80 -0.18 12.30
CA PHE A 38 2.91 -0.47 11.19
C PHE A 38 1.86 -1.53 11.53
N GLU A 39 2.28 -2.64 12.14
CA GLU A 39 1.35 -3.70 12.53
C GLU A 39 0.36 -3.27 13.61
N GLN A 40 0.80 -2.50 14.61
CA GLN A 40 -0.02 -2.19 15.77
C GLN A 40 -0.95 -0.99 15.57
N GLU A 41 -0.58 -0.06 14.68
CA GLU A 41 -1.21 1.26 14.59
C GLU A 41 -1.69 1.62 13.18
N ILE A 42 -1.09 1.06 12.12
CA ILE A 42 -1.48 1.36 10.74
C ILE A 42 -2.42 0.29 10.20
N LEU A 43 -2.13 -0.99 10.41
CA LEU A 43 -3.01 -2.08 9.97
C LEU A 43 -4.42 -2.06 10.56
N PRO A 44 -4.64 -1.78 11.86
CA PRO A 44 -5.99 -1.74 12.38
C PRO A 44 -6.88 -0.72 11.65
N VAL A 45 -6.30 0.42 11.26
CA VAL A 45 -7.00 1.46 10.49
C VAL A 45 -7.37 0.96 9.09
N ILE A 46 -6.48 0.21 8.44
CA ILE A 46 -6.68 -0.27 7.07
C ILE A 46 -7.66 -1.43 7.01
N LEU A 47 -7.59 -2.34 7.99
CA LEU A 47 -8.42 -3.53 8.04
C LEU A 47 -9.80 -3.27 8.64
N ASP A 48 -10.01 -2.09 9.25
CA ASP A 48 -11.24 -1.68 9.90
C ASP A 48 -11.79 -2.75 10.86
N VAL A 49 -10.90 -3.29 11.70
CA VAL A 49 -11.24 -4.37 12.63
C VAL A 49 -11.13 -3.93 14.09
N PRO A 50 -12.11 -4.29 14.94
CA PRO A 50 -12.03 -4.03 16.36
C PRO A 50 -10.92 -4.89 16.97
N VAL A 51 -9.88 -4.24 17.47
CA VAL A 51 -8.71 -4.89 18.06
C VAL A 51 -8.65 -4.69 19.57
N SER A 52 -8.16 -5.73 20.26
CA SER A 52 -7.90 -5.68 21.70
C SER A 52 -6.80 -4.67 22.05
N HIS A 53 -6.83 -4.11 23.25
CA HIS A 53 -5.69 -3.36 23.81
C HIS A 53 -4.52 -4.27 24.20
N ALA A 54 -4.77 -5.58 24.39
CA ALA A 54 -3.71 -6.54 24.69
C ALA A 54 -2.98 -6.91 23.39
N ARG A 55 -1.71 -6.49 23.27
CA ARG A 55 -0.87 -6.67 22.08
C ARG A 55 -0.90 -8.10 21.49
N GLY A 56 -0.74 -9.12 22.34
CA GLY A 56 -0.72 -10.51 21.87
C GLY A 56 -2.04 -10.94 21.21
N LEU A 57 -3.17 -10.55 21.80
CA LEU A 57 -4.50 -10.83 21.24
C LEU A 57 -4.76 -9.99 19.99
N ARG A 58 -4.33 -8.73 19.99
CA ARG A 58 -4.41 -7.85 18.80
C ARG A 58 -3.71 -8.45 17.60
N LEU A 59 -2.49 -8.99 17.76
CA LEU A 59 -1.77 -9.63 16.67
C LEU A 59 -2.55 -10.81 16.06
N VAL A 60 -3.14 -11.67 16.91
CA VAL A 60 -3.96 -12.78 16.44
C VAL A 60 -5.19 -12.29 15.67
N GLN A 61 -5.87 -11.25 16.18
CA GLN A 61 -7.03 -10.67 15.49
C GLN A 61 -6.66 -10.04 14.15
N LEU A 62 -5.51 -9.36 14.08
CA LEU A 62 -5.01 -8.79 12.84
C LEU A 62 -4.59 -9.87 11.84
N GLU A 63 -3.99 -10.97 12.31
CA GLU A 63 -3.66 -12.11 11.46
C GLU A 63 -4.93 -12.75 10.85
N ASP A 64 -5.97 -12.95 11.65
CA ASP A 64 -7.26 -13.47 11.17
C ASP A 64 -7.93 -12.51 10.17
N ALA A 65 -7.83 -11.20 10.41
CA ALA A 65 -8.33 -10.18 9.50
C ALA A 65 -7.55 -10.18 8.17
N LEU A 66 -6.21 -10.25 8.21
CA LEU A 66 -5.36 -10.31 7.01
C LEU A 66 -5.72 -11.52 6.13
N ARG A 67 -5.94 -12.69 6.75
CA ARG A 67 -6.39 -13.91 6.05
C ARG A 67 -7.76 -13.71 5.39
N SER A 68 -8.69 -13.06 6.08
CA SER A 68 -10.06 -12.83 5.60
C SER A 68 -10.14 -11.76 4.50
N CYS A 69 -9.28 -10.75 4.53
CA CYS A 69 -9.20 -9.71 3.51
C CYS A 69 -8.60 -10.21 2.19
N GLY A 70 -8.01 -11.41 2.16
CA GLY A 70 -7.14 -11.85 1.05
C GLY A 70 -5.99 -10.86 0.81
N GLY A 71 -5.57 -10.19 1.89
CA GLY A 71 -4.98 -8.86 1.87
C GLY A 71 -3.63 -8.80 1.20
N ARG A 72 -3.55 -8.03 0.11
CA ARG A 72 -2.33 -7.82 -0.68
C ARG A 72 -1.62 -6.56 -0.20
N ILE A 73 -1.01 -6.65 0.98
CA ILE A 73 -0.34 -5.52 1.62
C ILE A 73 1.17 -5.66 1.42
N ALA A 74 1.78 -4.63 0.83
CA ALA A 74 3.23 -4.55 0.66
C ALA A 74 3.78 -3.22 1.16
N VAL A 75 4.90 -3.29 1.88
CA VAL A 75 5.67 -2.13 2.32
C VAL A 75 7.06 -2.18 1.70
N TYR A 76 7.37 -1.17 0.88
CA TYR A 76 8.69 -0.94 0.33
C TYR A 76 9.41 0.10 1.18
N TYR A 77 10.64 -0.20 1.58
CA TYR A 77 11.42 0.68 2.46
C TYR A 77 12.90 0.65 2.10
N ASP A 78 13.66 1.66 2.53
CA ASP A 78 15.10 1.66 2.33
C ASP A 78 15.73 0.56 3.20
N ALA A 79 16.46 -0.36 2.56
CA ALA A 79 16.98 -1.56 3.22
C ALA A 79 17.91 -1.26 4.40
N ASP A 80 18.51 -0.07 4.44
CA ASP A 80 19.42 0.36 5.50
C ASP A 80 18.71 1.24 6.56
N ARG A 81 17.37 1.33 6.50
CA ARG A 81 16.52 2.17 7.35
C ARG A 81 15.35 1.43 8.00
N LEU A 82 15.53 0.14 8.23
CA LEU A 82 14.68 -0.59 9.16
C LEU A 82 15.00 -0.13 10.59
N VAL A 83 14.00 0.36 11.32
CA VAL A 83 14.15 0.83 12.70
C VAL A 83 13.31 -0.04 13.64
N ALA A 84 13.80 -0.24 14.86
CA ALA A 84 13.05 -0.91 15.90
C ALA A 84 12.44 0.14 16.84
N GLY A 85 11.11 0.25 16.84
CA GLY A 85 10.40 1.05 17.83
C GLY A 85 9.97 0.24 19.05
N ASP A 86 9.20 0.88 19.93
CA ASP A 86 8.70 0.29 21.18
C ASP A 86 7.78 -0.93 20.95
N ALA A 87 7.15 -0.97 19.78
CA ALA A 87 6.30 -2.07 19.35
C ALA A 87 7.10 -3.31 18.90
N GLY A 88 8.44 -3.30 18.95
CA GLY A 88 9.27 -4.49 18.71
C GLY A 88 9.29 -4.97 17.25
N SER A 89 9.65 -6.24 17.05
CA SER A 89 9.78 -6.84 15.72
C SER A 89 8.43 -7.14 15.06
N SER A 90 8.48 -7.40 13.75
CA SER A 90 7.34 -7.87 12.97
C SER A 90 6.85 -9.27 13.42
N HIS A 91 5.54 -9.48 13.37
CA HIS A 91 4.89 -10.77 13.63
C HIS A 91 3.92 -11.22 12.53
N LEU A 92 3.42 -10.29 11.71
CA LEU A 92 2.34 -10.58 10.75
C LEU A 92 2.88 -10.87 9.36
N ASP A 93 2.21 -11.76 8.64
CA ASP A 93 2.54 -12.10 7.25
C ASP A 93 2.10 -11.00 6.30
N ILE A 94 3.01 -10.06 6.08
CA ILE A 94 2.86 -8.87 5.24
C ILE A 94 4.12 -8.76 4.43
N GLU A 95 3.98 -8.37 3.19
CA GLU A 95 5.13 -8.27 2.36
C GLU A 95 5.98 -7.04 2.70
N ARG A 96 7.25 -7.29 3.04
CA ARG A 96 8.22 -6.26 3.42
C ARG A 96 9.37 -6.34 2.44
N VAL A 97 9.45 -5.36 1.54
CA VAL A 97 10.42 -5.36 0.44
C VAL A 97 11.52 -4.33 0.73
N PRO A 98 12.70 -4.76 1.20
CA PRO A 98 13.84 -3.85 1.35
C PRO A 98 14.39 -3.45 -0.02
N VAL A 99 14.35 -2.16 -0.32
CA VAL A 99 14.87 -1.59 -1.56
C VAL A 99 16.32 -1.17 -1.35
N ARG A 100 17.21 -1.69 -2.20
CA ARG A 100 18.63 -1.32 -2.24
C ARG A 100 18.93 -0.59 -3.54
N HIS A 101 19.45 0.63 -3.43
CA HIS A 101 20.03 1.34 -4.57
C HIS A 101 21.54 1.10 -4.65
N LYS A 102 22.13 1.47 -5.80
CA LYS A 102 23.59 1.51 -5.95
C LYS A 102 24.19 2.51 -4.94
N GLN A 103 25.45 2.31 -4.56
CA GLN A 103 26.15 3.13 -3.57
C GLN A 103 25.91 4.64 -3.79
N GLY A 104 25.54 5.33 -2.70
CA GLY A 104 25.32 6.79 -2.67
C GLY A 104 23.88 7.25 -2.87
N TYR A 105 22.94 6.35 -3.17
CA TYR A 105 21.51 6.66 -3.33
C TYR A 105 20.66 6.04 -2.23
N VAL A 106 19.55 6.69 -1.89
CA VAL A 106 18.58 6.25 -0.88
C VAL A 106 17.18 6.09 -1.47
N PHE A 107 16.40 5.19 -0.93
CA PHE A 107 14.99 4.98 -1.28
C PHE A 107 14.12 5.88 -0.39
N HIS A 108 13.83 7.10 -0.86
CA HIS A 108 13.15 8.10 -0.03
C HIS A 108 11.65 8.42 -0.32
N PRO A 109 10.89 7.66 -1.14
CA PRO A 109 9.47 7.97 -1.35
C PRO A 109 8.64 7.65 -0.10
N LYS A 110 7.50 8.32 0.01
CA LYS A 110 6.57 8.23 1.14
C LYS A 110 5.16 8.34 0.60
N ASN A 111 4.61 7.19 0.23
CA ASN A 111 3.34 7.11 -0.48
C ASN A 111 2.48 6.01 0.11
N VAL A 112 1.18 6.22 0.00
CA VAL A 112 0.14 5.25 0.38
C VAL A 112 -0.74 5.05 -0.85
N LEU A 113 -0.89 3.81 -1.31
CA LEU A 113 -1.77 3.47 -2.42
C LEU A 113 -2.75 2.42 -1.91
N LEU A 114 -4.02 2.78 -1.74
CA LEU A 114 -5.07 1.86 -1.28
C LEU A 114 -6.09 1.64 -2.39
N LEU A 115 -6.30 0.39 -2.78
CA LEU A 115 -7.45 0.00 -3.59
C LEU A 115 -8.63 -0.24 -2.65
N LEU A 116 -9.65 0.59 -2.76
CA LEU A 116 -10.84 0.55 -1.93
C LEU A 116 -12.00 -0.06 -2.72
N GLU A 117 -12.87 -0.78 -2.02
CA GLU A 117 -14.11 -1.31 -2.57
C GLU A 117 -15.28 -0.97 -1.64
N LYS A 118 -16.37 -0.51 -2.27
CA LYS A 118 -17.64 -0.26 -1.61
C LYS A 118 -18.70 -1.12 -2.27
N GLU A 119 -19.38 -1.95 -1.48
CA GLU A 119 -20.56 -2.65 -1.94
C GLU A 119 -21.77 -1.72 -1.82
N ASN A 120 -22.53 -1.57 -2.91
CA ASN A 120 -23.75 -0.78 -2.90
C ASN A 120 -24.96 -1.64 -2.48
N ALA A 121 -26.08 -0.99 -2.17
CA ALA A 121 -27.30 -1.67 -1.71
C ALA A 121 -27.90 -2.65 -2.74
N SER A 122 -27.48 -2.55 -4.00
CA SER A 122 -27.85 -3.46 -5.11
C SER A 122 -26.91 -4.66 -5.26
N GLY A 123 -25.86 -4.77 -4.43
CA GLY A 123 -24.86 -5.84 -4.50
C GLY A 123 -23.81 -5.65 -5.61
N GLU A 124 -23.76 -4.47 -6.24
CA GLU A 124 -22.67 -4.12 -7.15
C GLU A 124 -21.54 -3.45 -6.37
N SER A 125 -20.31 -3.86 -6.64
CA SER A 125 -19.11 -3.28 -6.03
C SER A 125 -18.58 -2.14 -6.89
N SER A 126 -18.40 -0.96 -6.30
CA SER A 126 -17.63 0.14 -6.90
C SER A 126 -16.24 0.20 -6.30
N ARG A 127 -15.23 0.49 -7.13
CA ARG A 127 -13.83 0.59 -6.70
C ARG A 127 -13.26 1.98 -6.90
N SER A 128 -12.31 2.33 -6.04
CA SER A 128 -11.53 3.55 -6.15
C SER A 128 -10.09 3.32 -5.70
N LEU A 129 -9.18 4.17 -6.19
CA LEU A 129 -7.78 4.19 -5.77
C LEU A 129 -7.54 5.46 -4.94
N LEU A 130 -7.26 5.28 -3.65
CA LEU A 130 -6.78 6.35 -2.79
C LEU A 130 -5.25 6.45 -2.89
N VAL A 131 -4.76 7.62 -3.26
CA VAL A 131 -3.35 7.94 -3.49
C VAL A 131 -2.90 9.01 -2.50
N GLY A 132 -1.97 8.64 -1.62
CA GLY A 132 -1.31 9.52 -0.66
C GLY A 132 0.13 9.82 -1.05
N ALA A 133 0.51 11.09 -0.95
CA ALA A 133 1.90 11.55 -0.95
C ALA A 133 2.17 12.27 0.38
N LEU A 134 3.18 11.82 1.11
CA LEU A 134 3.44 12.23 2.50
C LEU A 134 4.89 12.66 2.67
N SER A 135 5.16 13.46 3.71
CA SER A 135 6.51 13.68 4.23
C SER A 135 6.85 12.75 5.41
N ALA A 136 5.85 12.05 5.96
CA ALA A 136 5.98 11.12 7.07
C ALA A 136 6.59 9.76 6.68
N ASN A 137 7.57 9.29 7.46
CA ASN A 137 8.00 7.88 7.46
C ASN A 137 6.97 7.01 8.17
N LEU A 138 6.93 5.69 7.91
CA LEU A 138 6.06 4.74 8.63
C LEU A 138 6.64 4.42 10.01
N THR A 139 6.60 5.41 10.88
CA THR A 139 7.06 5.35 12.28
C THR A 139 6.11 6.17 13.15
N ARG A 140 6.14 5.93 14.48
CA ARG A 140 5.38 6.73 15.45
C ARG A 140 5.65 8.22 15.28
N ALA A 141 6.94 8.59 15.22
CA ALA A 141 7.35 9.98 15.09
C ALA A 141 6.76 10.62 13.82
N GLY A 142 6.85 9.92 12.68
CA GLY A 142 6.32 10.42 11.41
C GLY A 142 4.80 10.56 11.40
N TRP A 143 4.05 9.62 11.98
CA TRP A 143 2.59 9.66 11.85
C TRP A 143 1.89 10.51 12.91
N TRP A 144 2.46 10.59 14.11
CA TRP A 144 1.75 11.10 15.29
C TRP A 144 2.42 12.28 16.00
N GLU A 145 3.74 12.44 15.89
CA GLU A 145 4.49 13.39 16.72
C GLU A 145 5.03 14.58 15.93
N ASN A 146 5.53 14.33 14.72
CA ASN A 146 6.10 15.36 13.86
C ASN A 146 5.02 16.18 13.16
N ILE A 147 5.37 17.42 12.84
CA ILE A 147 4.61 18.22 11.88
C ILE A 147 4.98 17.73 10.48
N GLU A 148 4.05 17.08 9.82
CA GLU A 148 4.22 16.52 8.48
C GLU A 148 3.19 17.10 7.50
N ALA A 149 3.53 17.06 6.22
CA ALA A 149 2.62 17.37 5.12
C ALA A 149 2.14 16.07 4.47
N ALA A 150 0.84 16.00 4.20
CA ALA A 150 0.25 14.91 3.43
C ALA A 150 -0.78 15.45 2.46
N HIS A 151 -0.82 14.86 1.27
CA HIS A 151 -1.86 15.09 0.28
C HIS A 151 -2.45 13.75 -0.13
N PHE A 152 -3.76 13.68 -0.19
CA PHE A 152 -4.51 12.51 -0.61
C PHE A 152 -5.46 12.89 -1.73
N GLU A 153 -5.36 12.18 -2.85
CA GLU A 153 -6.26 12.25 -4.00
C GLU A 153 -6.92 10.88 -4.17
N GLU A 154 -8.21 10.87 -4.51
CA GLU A 154 -8.95 9.66 -4.80
C GLU A 154 -9.35 9.64 -6.26
N VAL A 155 -9.20 8.49 -6.91
CA VAL A 155 -9.56 8.27 -8.30
C VAL A 155 -10.58 7.16 -8.39
N GLU A 156 -11.78 7.48 -8.84
CA GLU A 156 -12.88 6.52 -8.98
C GLU A 156 -12.68 5.62 -10.20
N GLU A 157 -13.31 4.44 -10.18
CA GLU A 157 -13.29 3.56 -11.33
C GLU A 157 -13.88 4.20 -12.59
N GLY A 158 -13.08 4.23 -13.65
CA GLY A 158 -13.44 4.84 -14.92
C GLY A 158 -13.19 6.36 -15.00
N GLU A 159 -12.75 6.99 -13.91
CA GLU A 159 -12.42 8.40 -13.88
C GLU A 159 -11.15 8.72 -14.69
N SER A 160 -11.14 9.89 -15.31
CA SER A 160 -9.94 10.43 -15.95
C SER A 160 -9.04 11.11 -14.93
N THR A 161 -7.80 10.67 -14.80
CA THR A 161 -6.79 11.32 -13.95
C THR A 161 -5.49 11.55 -14.74
N ARG A 162 -4.71 12.55 -14.31
CA ARG A 162 -3.33 12.77 -14.80
C ARG A 162 -2.30 11.88 -14.10
N LEU A 163 -2.66 11.28 -12.97
CA LEU A 163 -1.75 10.44 -12.19
C LEU A 163 -1.49 9.07 -12.81
N LYS A 164 -2.31 8.65 -13.78
CA LYS A 164 -2.34 7.28 -14.28
C LYS A 164 -0.98 6.78 -14.78
N ASP A 165 -0.36 7.51 -15.70
CA ASP A 165 0.86 7.04 -16.36
C ASP A 165 2.04 7.03 -15.37
N ASP A 166 2.13 8.06 -14.53
CA ASP A 166 3.16 8.15 -13.48
C ASP A 166 3.02 7.04 -12.43
N LEU A 167 1.79 6.75 -11.98
CA LEU A 167 1.52 5.66 -11.03
C LEU A 167 1.83 4.30 -11.64
N GLN A 168 1.49 4.08 -12.91
CA GLN A 168 1.83 2.83 -13.60
C GLN A 168 3.35 2.64 -13.69
N ASP A 169 4.09 3.69 -14.05
CA ASP A 169 5.55 3.63 -14.13
C ASP A 169 6.19 3.41 -12.75
N LEU A 170 5.64 4.03 -11.71
CA LEU A 170 6.04 3.81 -10.33
C LEU A 170 5.86 2.34 -9.92
N LEU A 171 4.66 1.79 -10.13
CA LEU A 171 4.34 0.40 -9.77
C LEU A 171 5.19 -0.61 -10.55
N ARG A 172 5.42 -0.38 -11.85
CA ARG A 172 6.32 -1.22 -12.67
C ARG A 172 7.74 -1.25 -12.12
N LYS A 173 8.27 -0.08 -11.70
CA LYS A 173 9.61 0.00 -11.10
C LYS A 173 9.69 -0.80 -9.80
N PHE A 174 8.65 -0.83 -8.97
CA PHE A 174 8.70 -1.61 -7.73
C PHE A 174 8.47 -3.09 -7.91
N LYS A 175 7.70 -3.48 -8.93
CA LYS A 175 7.60 -4.88 -9.33
C LYS A 175 8.97 -5.50 -9.62
N SER A 176 9.90 -4.74 -10.21
CA SER A 176 11.25 -5.24 -10.52
C SER A 176 12.23 -5.28 -9.33
N HIS A 177 11.86 -4.76 -8.15
CA HIS A 177 12.71 -4.79 -6.95
C HIS A 177 12.46 -6.02 -6.07
N ARG A 178 11.57 -6.92 -6.48
CA ARG A 178 11.43 -8.23 -5.84
C ARG A 178 12.56 -9.16 -6.30
N PRO A 179 13.29 -9.81 -5.37
CA PRO A 179 14.22 -10.86 -5.75
C PRO A 179 13.48 -12.08 -6.32
N ASP A 180 13.87 -12.55 -7.51
CA ASP A 180 13.22 -13.63 -8.27
C ASP A 180 13.29 -15.06 -7.67
N HIS A 181 13.76 -15.26 -6.45
CA HIS A 181 14.00 -16.62 -5.91
C HIS A 181 12.75 -17.36 -5.39
N LEU A 182 11.55 -16.82 -5.59
CA LEU A 182 10.29 -17.53 -5.34
C LEU A 182 9.52 -17.88 -6.62
N PHE A 183 10.05 -17.56 -7.81
CA PHE A 183 9.41 -17.88 -9.10
C PHE A 183 9.91 -19.20 -9.73
N GLU A 184 11.17 -19.59 -9.51
CA GLU A 184 11.72 -20.82 -10.12
C GLU A 184 11.25 -22.13 -9.45
N ALA A 185 10.68 -22.08 -8.24
CA ALA A 185 10.24 -23.27 -7.52
C ALA A 185 8.81 -23.74 -7.88
N VAL A 186 8.02 -22.93 -8.60
CA VAL A 186 6.60 -23.22 -8.85
C VAL A 186 6.23 -23.30 -10.33
N THR A 187 6.88 -22.58 -11.25
CA THR A 187 6.39 -22.53 -12.65
C THR A 187 7.17 -23.30 -13.70
N GLY A 188 8.34 -23.87 -13.38
CA GLY A 188 9.03 -24.86 -14.24
C GLY A 188 9.13 -24.50 -15.74
N SER A 189 9.17 -23.22 -16.14
CA SER A 189 9.18 -22.84 -17.55
C SER A 189 9.89 -21.50 -17.81
N LYS A 190 10.75 -21.51 -18.84
CA LYS A 190 11.57 -20.41 -19.35
C LYS A 190 10.86 -19.62 -20.45
N GLY A 191 11.17 -18.32 -20.56
CA GLY A 191 11.00 -17.48 -21.77
C GLY A 191 9.69 -16.70 -21.81
N GLU A 192 9.51 -15.56 -22.49
CA GLU A 192 10.31 -14.68 -23.37
C GLU A 192 9.50 -13.35 -23.49
N LEU A 193 10.15 -12.21 -23.78
CA LEU A 193 9.51 -10.88 -23.96
C LEU A 193 9.07 -10.64 -25.43
N PRO A 194 7.98 -9.88 -25.71
CA PRO A 194 7.84 -9.23 -27.02
C PRO A 194 7.64 -7.69 -27.00
N ASN A 195 8.01 -7.12 -28.15
CA ASN A 195 8.27 -5.72 -28.53
C ASN A 195 7.03 -4.81 -28.74
N HIS A 196 7.32 -3.49 -28.74
CA HIS A 196 6.43 -2.32 -28.95
C HIS A 196 5.66 -2.24 -30.28
N HIS A 197 4.48 -1.59 -30.27
CA HIS A 197 3.90 -0.67 -31.29
C HIS A 197 2.75 0.20 -30.67
N HIS A 198 2.53 1.43 -31.16
CA HIS A 198 1.62 2.50 -30.64
C HIS A 198 0.66 3.02 -31.76
N PRO A 199 -0.36 3.88 -31.53
CA PRO A 199 -1.60 3.80 -30.71
C PRO A 199 -2.89 3.86 -31.60
N PRO A 200 -4.13 3.85 -31.03
CA PRO A 200 -4.88 5.12 -30.97
C PRO A 200 -5.75 5.31 -29.70
N THR A 201 -6.19 6.56 -29.51
CA THR A 201 -7.16 7.09 -28.55
C THR A 201 -8.16 6.08 -27.98
N MET A 202 -8.07 5.80 -26.69
CA MET A 202 -8.90 4.78 -26.05
C MET A 202 -9.27 5.22 -24.62
N LYS A 203 -10.58 5.34 -24.38
CA LYS A 203 -11.18 5.40 -23.05
C LYS A 203 -10.74 4.13 -22.31
N ILE A 204 -9.77 4.23 -21.40
CA ILE A 204 -9.19 3.07 -20.71
C ILE A 204 -9.24 3.32 -19.21
N LEU A 205 -10.24 2.70 -18.57
CA LEU A 205 -10.01 1.60 -17.60
C LEU A 205 -8.82 1.85 -16.67
N ALA A 206 -8.83 2.96 -15.95
CA ALA A 206 -7.72 3.33 -15.05
C ALA A 206 -7.64 2.36 -13.86
N VAL A 207 -8.78 1.99 -13.28
CA VAL A 207 -8.83 1.07 -12.15
C VAL A 207 -8.69 -0.39 -12.58
N ILE A 208 -9.22 -0.82 -13.74
CA ILE A 208 -9.07 -2.22 -14.19
C ILE A 208 -7.61 -2.56 -14.57
N ARG A 209 -6.81 -1.62 -15.12
CA ARG A 209 -5.39 -1.92 -15.41
C ARG A 209 -4.48 -1.82 -14.19
N ILE A 210 -4.77 -0.95 -13.22
CA ILE A 210 -4.06 -0.93 -11.93
C ILE A 210 -4.51 -2.12 -11.06
N SER A 211 -5.77 -2.53 -11.15
CA SER A 211 -6.31 -3.77 -10.60
C SER A 211 -5.63 -4.99 -11.23
N ASN A 212 -5.48 -5.06 -12.56
CA ASN A 212 -4.75 -6.15 -13.22
C ASN A 212 -3.24 -6.13 -12.87
N ASP A 213 -2.65 -4.94 -12.70
CA ASP A 213 -1.31 -4.73 -12.13
C ASP A 213 -1.31 -4.82 -10.58
N LEU A 214 -2.40 -5.28 -9.95
CA LEU A 214 -2.50 -5.73 -8.57
C LEU A 214 -3.06 -7.17 -8.51
N ASP A 215 -3.52 -7.76 -9.62
CA ASP A 215 -4.03 -9.12 -9.74
C ASP A 215 -2.90 -10.16 -9.79
N TRP A 216 -1.67 -9.74 -10.05
CA TRP A 216 -0.50 -10.58 -9.79
C TRP A 216 -0.25 -10.83 -8.29
N LEU A 217 -0.79 -9.98 -7.40
CA LEU A 217 -0.86 -10.29 -5.96
C LEU A 217 -2.03 -11.24 -5.64
N ALA A 218 -2.98 -11.48 -6.59
CA ALA A 218 -4.09 -12.45 -6.45
C ALA A 218 -3.64 -13.89 -6.65
N GLU A 219 -2.82 -14.10 -7.68
CA GLU A 219 -2.55 -15.42 -8.23
C GLU A 219 -1.68 -16.29 -7.29
N ARG A 220 -1.10 -15.74 -6.22
CA ARG A 220 -0.24 -16.49 -5.28
C ARG A 220 -0.78 -16.70 -3.86
N CYS A 221 -1.87 -16.04 -3.47
CA CYS A 221 -2.51 -16.32 -2.17
C CYS A 221 -3.52 -17.48 -2.25
N ALA A 222 -3.73 -18.03 -3.45
CA ALA A 222 -4.63 -19.16 -3.72
C ALA A 222 -3.90 -20.50 -3.91
N GLU A 223 -2.59 -20.57 -3.61
CA GLU A 223 -1.75 -21.77 -3.59
C GLU A 223 -1.14 -21.98 -2.20
#